data_AF-A0A0J8TQ65-F1
#
_entry.id   AF-A0A0J8TQ65-F1
#
_cell.length_a   1.000
_cell.length_b   1.000
_cell.length_c   1.000
_cell.angle_alpha   90.00
_cell.angle_beta   90.00
_cell.angle_gamma   90.00
#
_symmetry.space_group_name_H-M   'P 1'
#
loop_
_entity.id
_entity.type
_entity.pdbx_description
1 polymer ?
#
loop_
_entity_poly.entity_id
_entity_poly.type
_entity_poly.pdbx_seq_one_letter_code
_entity_poly.pdbx_strand_id
1 'polypeptide(L)'
;MTSHQVAIAKASFSAGLLRPDPTSVPRDEITEFHNALDTALSRCSPANIQACKAWILKNITESANRVGVLGKYLTALATFFPSTRDLQTQASSNEAQKASPKRKRLHILYLLNDLLHHTKYHSGHTSPFATLTGSLQPYLVDLFALAAAFDRQRNPNHFRRLAELLDIWEYDGYYSKDYINKLRETVANPEFQDAQGLESTGQGMRAQAGKKIHPKDVPYIMPATHGDPMASYHELPAGNLLPHIIPNSSIPIKTQSVKALQFVAGPADESLIRAGKVLAQRCGTKFMGPSNVDVDEHS
;
A
#
# COMPACT_ATOMS: atom_id res chain seq x y z
N MET A 1 -0.18 -13.34 -1.89
CA MET A 1 -1.57 -12.96 -2.23
C MET A 1 -2.18 -13.98 -3.19
N THR A 2 -3.49 -14.17 -3.15
CA THR A 2 -4.21 -15.14 -4.00
C THR A 2 -4.55 -14.55 -5.38
N SER A 3 -4.74 -15.42 -6.38
CA SER A 3 -5.25 -15.05 -7.72
C SER A 3 -6.50 -14.14 -7.65
N HIS A 4 -7.32 -14.34 -6.60
CA HIS A 4 -8.51 -13.54 -6.32
C HIS A 4 -8.21 -12.04 -6.11
N GLN A 5 -7.10 -11.68 -5.44
CA GLN A 5 -6.74 -10.27 -5.21
C GLN A 5 -6.38 -9.55 -6.52
N VAL A 6 -5.71 -10.24 -7.44
CA VAL A 6 -5.45 -9.70 -8.79
C VAL A 6 -6.74 -9.54 -9.57
N ALA A 7 -7.67 -10.48 -9.47
CA ALA A 7 -8.97 -10.39 -10.12
C ALA A 7 -9.77 -9.18 -9.60
N ILE A 8 -9.78 -8.94 -8.28
CA ILE A 8 -10.41 -7.75 -7.67
C ILE A 8 -9.73 -6.46 -8.19
N ALA A 9 -8.40 -6.40 -8.18
CA ALA A 9 -7.67 -5.23 -8.63
C ALA A 9 -7.92 -4.94 -10.13
N LYS A 10 -7.94 -6.00 -10.96
CA LYS A 10 -8.27 -5.92 -12.39
C LYS A 10 -9.70 -5.45 -12.62
N ALA A 11 -10.66 -5.97 -11.86
CA ALA A 11 -12.06 -5.56 -11.93
C ALA A 11 -12.24 -4.10 -11.48
N SER A 12 -11.58 -3.69 -10.41
CA SER A 12 -11.58 -2.31 -9.90
C SER A 12 -10.99 -1.33 -10.91
N PHE A 13 -9.87 -1.70 -11.54
CA PHE A 13 -9.26 -0.94 -12.63
C PHE A 13 -10.21 -0.79 -13.83
N SER A 14 -10.80 -1.89 -14.28
CA SER A 14 -11.76 -1.87 -15.38
C SER A 14 -12.99 -1.03 -15.05
N ALA A 15 -13.52 -1.13 -13.82
CA ALA A 15 -14.63 -0.31 -13.35
C ALA A 15 -14.29 1.19 -13.29
N GLY A 16 -13.05 1.54 -12.92
CA GLY A 16 -12.57 2.93 -12.92
C GLY A 16 -12.53 3.54 -14.32
N LEU A 17 -12.21 2.74 -15.34
CA LEU A 17 -12.14 3.17 -16.74
C LEU A 17 -13.50 3.27 -17.42
N LEU A 18 -14.50 2.52 -16.95
CA LEU A 18 -15.88 2.62 -17.44
C LEU A 18 -16.57 3.90 -16.97
N ARG A 19 -16.06 4.55 -15.92
CA ARG A 19 -16.59 5.84 -15.46
C ARG A 19 -16.23 6.96 -16.45
N PRO A 20 -17.12 7.96 -16.65
CA PRO A 20 -16.85 9.12 -17.48
C PRO A 20 -15.91 10.10 -16.75
N ASP A 21 -14.64 9.73 -16.61
CA ASP A 21 -13.60 10.54 -15.98
C ASP A 21 -12.22 10.20 -16.56
N PRO A 22 -11.71 10.89 -17.60
CA PRO A 22 -12.34 11.98 -18.35
C PRO A 22 -13.41 11.53 -19.35
N THR A 23 -13.20 10.39 -20.01
CA THR A 23 -14.16 9.77 -20.95
C THR A 23 -14.24 8.27 -20.71
N SER A 24 -15.44 7.69 -20.81
CA SER A 24 -15.62 6.25 -20.62
C SER A 24 -14.85 5.47 -21.69
N VAL A 25 -14.12 4.43 -21.28
CA VAL A 25 -13.36 3.55 -22.17
C VAL A 25 -14.17 2.29 -22.43
N PRO A 26 -14.37 1.86 -23.69
CA PRO A 26 -15.15 0.66 -24.01
C PRO A 26 -14.45 -0.60 -23.51
N ARG A 27 -15.24 -1.64 -23.18
CA ARG A 27 -14.73 -2.89 -22.59
C ARG A 27 -13.72 -3.61 -23.48
N ASP A 28 -13.86 -3.50 -24.79
CA ASP A 28 -12.97 -4.12 -25.76
C ASP A 28 -11.57 -3.47 -25.70
N GLU A 29 -11.49 -2.12 -25.71
CA GLU A 29 -10.22 -1.39 -25.53
C GLU A 29 -9.55 -1.70 -24.17
N ILE A 30 -10.34 -1.89 -23.11
CA ILE A 30 -9.81 -2.31 -21.79
C ILE A 30 -9.21 -3.72 -21.88
N THR A 31 -9.86 -4.62 -22.60
CA THR A 31 -9.39 -6.00 -22.79
C THR A 31 -8.11 -6.05 -23.62
N GLU A 32 -8.05 -5.25 -24.69
CA GLU A 32 -6.86 -5.05 -25.50
C GLU A 32 -5.67 -4.54 -24.67
N PHE A 33 -5.91 -3.57 -23.78
CA PHE A 33 -4.89 -3.10 -22.85
C PHE A 33 -4.36 -4.20 -21.94
N HIS A 34 -5.24 -5.02 -21.34
CA HIS A 34 -4.81 -6.13 -20.49
C HIS A 34 -3.94 -7.14 -21.24
N ASN A 35 -4.26 -7.42 -22.51
CA ASN A 35 -3.46 -8.28 -23.38
C ASN A 35 -2.11 -7.64 -23.74
N ALA A 36 -2.11 -6.34 -24.07
CA ALA A 36 -0.90 -5.58 -24.35
C ALA A 36 0.03 -5.51 -23.13
N LEU A 37 -0.52 -5.31 -21.93
CA LEU A 37 0.21 -5.32 -20.68
C LEU A 37 0.82 -6.69 -20.40
N ASP A 38 0.06 -7.79 -20.50
CA ASP A 38 0.62 -9.14 -20.30
C ASP A 38 1.73 -9.46 -21.32
N THR A 39 1.56 -9.03 -22.56
CA THR A 39 2.57 -9.18 -23.62
C THR A 39 3.84 -8.38 -23.29
N ALA A 40 3.70 -7.13 -22.85
CA ALA A 40 4.83 -6.28 -22.46
C ALA A 40 5.57 -6.83 -21.23
N LEU A 41 4.85 -7.33 -20.23
CA LEU A 41 5.44 -7.94 -19.05
C LEU A 41 6.10 -9.27 -19.36
N SER A 42 5.52 -10.09 -20.24
CA SER A 42 6.10 -11.38 -20.64
C SER A 42 7.29 -11.23 -21.59
N ARG A 43 7.28 -10.22 -22.47
CA ARG A 43 8.34 -9.91 -23.43
C ARG A 43 8.56 -8.39 -23.50
N CYS A 44 9.55 -7.90 -22.77
CA CYS A 44 9.95 -6.50 -22.77
C CYS A 44 10.70 -6.16 -24.07
N SER A 45 9.94 -5.76 -25.09
CA SER A 45 10.45 -5.18 -26.33
C SER A 45 10.02 -3.71 -26.42
N PRO A 46 10.75 -2.87 -27.16
CA PRO A 46 10.33 -1.49 -27.39
C PRO A 46 8.91 -1.41 -27.94
N ALA A 47 8.55 -2.21 -28.94
CA ALA A 47 7.21 -2.21 -29.52
C ALA A 47 6.10 -2.49 -28.49
N ASN A 48 6.27 -3.51 -27.64
CA ASN A 48 5.27 -3.88 -26.64
C ASN A 48 5.12 -2.81 -25.55
N ILE A 49 6.24 -2.27 -25.07
CA ILE A 49 6.23 -1.20 -24.06
C ILE A 49 5.59 0.06 -24.63
N GLN A 50 5.91 0.43 -25.88
CA GLN A 50 5.34 1.62 -26.53
C GLN A 50 3.83 1.47 -26.77
N ALA A 51 3.35 0.29 -27.17
CA ALA A 51 1.91 0.03 -27.33
C ALA A 51 1.16 0.20 -25.99
N CYS A 52 1.69 -0.39 -24.91
CA CYS A 52 1.12 -0.26 -23.58
C CYS A 52 1.16 1.20 -23.08
N LYS A 53 2.30 1.87 -23.27
CA LYS A 53 2.50 3.28 -22.90
C LYS A 53 1.53 4.21 -23.63
N ALA A 54 1.39 4.07 -24.96
CA ALA A 54 0.50 4.90 -25.76
C ALA A 54 -0.95 4.80 -25.27
N TRP A 55 -1.39 3.59 -24.92
CA TRP A 55 -2.73 3.38 -24.38
C TRP A 55 -2.90 4.06 -23.00
N ILE A 56 -1.91 3.95 -22.11
CA ILE A 56 -1.95 4.57 -20.78
C ILE A 56 -1.97 6.10 -20.90
N LEU A 57 -1.14 6.68 -21.77
CA LEU A 57 -1.10 8.13 -22.02
C LEU A 57 -2.44 8.65 -22.54
N LYS A 58 -3.11 7.91 -23.44
CA LYS A 58 -4.41 8.28 -23.98
C LYS A 58 -5.53 8.26 -22.92
N ASN A 59 -5.53 7.26 -22.04
CA ASN A 59 -6.71 6.94 -21.23
C ASN A 59 -6.57 7.20 -19.73
N ILE A 60 -5.36 7.36 -19.20
CA ILE A 60 -5.11 7.35 -17.74
C ILE A 60 -4.51 8.65 -17.23
N THR A 61 -3.51 9.22 -17.91
CA THR A 61 -2.64 10.26 -17.32
C THR A 61 -3.34 11.59 -17.00
N GLU A 62 -4.54 11.81 -17.51
CA GLU A 62 -5.35 13.00 -17.23
C GLU A 62 -6.15 12.91 -15.92
N SER A 63 -6.38 11.72 -15.37
CA SER A 63 -7.15 11.52 -14.13
C SER A 63 -6.29 10.92 -13.03
N ALA A 64 -6.14 11.65 -11.93
CA ALA A 64 -5.44 11.20 -10.73
C ALA A 64 -6.02 9.90 -10.17
N ASN A 65 -7.35 9.74 -10.24
CA ASN A 65 -8.04 8.54 -9.81
C ASN A 65 -7.65 7.33 -10.70
N ARG A 66 -7.65 7.50 -12.03
CA ARG A 66 -7.21 6.43 -12.95
C ARG A 66 -5.76 6.03 -12.73
N VAL A 67 -4.86 6.99 -12.53
CA VAL A 67 -3.45 6.71 -12.19
C VAL A 67 -3.37 5.94 -10.87
N GLY A 68 -4.14 6.35 -9.85
CA GLY A 68 -4.17 5.68 -8.56
C GLY A 68 -4.61 4.23 -8.66
N VAL A 69 -5.67 3.93 -9.42
CA VAL A 69 -6.15 2.57 -9.62
C VAL A 69 -5.20 1.74 -10.51
N LEU A 70 -4.52 2.36 -11.49
CA LEU A 70 -3.42 1.71 -12.24
C LEU A 70 -2.29 1.30 -11.28
N GLY A 71 -1.85 2.20 -10.39
CA GLY A 71 -0.83 1.91 -9.39
C GLY A 71 -1.20 0.71 -8.51
N LYS A 72 -2.42 0.68 -7.98
CA LYS A 72 -2.95 -0.47 -7.22
C LYS A 72 -2.91 -1.77 -8.03
N TYR A 73 -3.34 -1.72 -9.29
CA TYR A 73 -3.36 -2.89 -10.16
C TYR A 73 -1.96 -3.42 -10.45
N LEU A 74 -1.00 -2.54 -10.76
CA LEU A 74 0.40 -2.93 -10.99
C LEU A 74 1.05 -3.51 -9.74
N THR A 75 0.78 -2.97 -8.55
CA THR A 75 1.27 -3.53 -7.27
C THR A 75 0.67 -4.90 -6.99
N ALA A 76 -0.63 -5.10 -7.25
CA ALA A 76 -1.28 -6.41 -7.12
C ALA A 76 -0.67 -7.44 -8.08
N LEU A 77 -0.38 -7.05 -9.34
CA LEU A 77 0.32 -7.90 -10.31
C LEU A 77 1.74 -8.25 -9.84
N ALA A 78 2.51 -7.27 -9.38
CA ALA A 78 3.87 -7.47 -8.91
C ALA A 78 3.93 -8.43 -7.71
N THR A 79 2.94 -8.35 -6.81
CA THR A 79 2.78 -9.23 -5.65
C THR A 79 2.38 -10.65 -6.05
N PHE A 80 1.56 -10.80 -7.10
CA PHE A 80 1.11 -12.10 -7.58
C PHE A 80 2.21 -12.93 -8.23
N PHE A 81 3.16 -12.28 -8.92
CA PHE A 81 4.27 -13.01 -9.50
C PHE A 81 5.04 -13.74 -8.39
N PRO A 82 5.25 -15.07 -8.49
CA PRO A 82 5.86 -15.84 -7.42
C PRO A 82 7.27 -15.33 -7.11
N SER A 83 7.57 -15.09 -5.84
CA SER A 83 8.92 -14.74 -5.41
C SER A 83 9.81 -15.98 -5.54
N THR A 84 11.11 -15.82 -5.76
CA THR A 84 12.04 -16.96 -5.93
C THR A 84 12.06 -17.94 -4.75
N ARG A 85 11.57 -17.55 -3.57
CA ARG A 85 11.36 -18.45 -2.43
C ARG A 85 10.34 -19.56 -2.73
N ASP A 86 9.38 -19.32 -3.62
CA ASP A 86 8.33 -20.28 -4.00
C ASP A 86 8.68 -21.13 -5.24
N LEU A 87 9.75 -20.76 -5.96
CA LEU A 87 10.19 -21.45 -7.18
C LEU A 87 11.08 -22.67 -6.91
N GLN A 88 11.42 -22.94 -5.65
CA GLN A 88 12.29 -24.06 -5.28
C GLN A 88 11.58 -25.42 -5.33
N THR A 89 10.25 -25.44 -5.53
CA THR A 89 9.41 -26.64 -5.61
C THR A 89 8.82 -26.93 -7.00
N GLN A 90 9.05 -26.09 -8.03
CA GLN A 90 8.50 -26.32 -9.38
C GLN A 90 9.57 -26.18 -10.47
N ALA A 91 10.56 -27.07 -10.43
CA ALA A 91 11.50 -27.27 -11.52
C ALA A 91 10.99 -28.39 -12.45
N SER A 92 9.87 -28.16 -13.14
CA SER A 92 9.38 -29.09 -14.17
C SER A 92 8.30 -28.47 -15.06
N SER A 93 8.70 -27.61 -16.00
CA SER A 93 8.08 -27.54 -17.33
C SER A 93 8.82 -26.55 -18.23
N ASN A 94 8.82 -26.85 -19.53
CA ASN A 94 9.46 -26.12 -20.63
C ASN A 94 8.93 -24.68 -20.83
N GLU A 95 9.19 -23.77 -19.91
CA GLU A 95 8.78 -22.35 -19.94
C GLU A 95 9.93 -21.40 -20.35
N ALA A 96 10.80 -21.82 -21.27
CA ALA A 96 11.97 -21.04 -21.72
C ALA A 96 11.64 -19.71 -22.44
N GLN A 97 10.35 -19.39 -22.63
CA GLN A 97 9.87 -18.23 -23.42
C GLN A 97 9.11 -17.17 -22.62
N LYS A 98 8.73 -17.43 -21.35
CA LYS A 98 8.04 -16.43 -20.52
C LYS A 98 9.03 -15.78 -19.56
N ALA A 99 9.00 -14.44 -19.47
CA ALA A 99 9.85 -13.71 -18.54
C ALA A 99 9.67 -14.20 -17.11
N SER A 100 10.77 -14.43 -16.40
CA SER A 100 10.74 -14.82 -15.01
C SER A 100 10.01 -13.77 -14.15
N PRO A 101 9.40 -14.16 -13.01
CA PRO A 101 8.73 -13.24 -12.08
C PRO A 101 9.56 -11.99 -11.75
N LYS A 102 10.86 -12.19 -11.52
CA LYS A 102 11.86 -11.12 -11.32
C LYS A 102 11.90 -10.12 -12.47
N ARG A 103 11.95 -10.63 -13.71
CA ARG A 103 11.96 -9.80 -14.92
C ARG A 103 10.65 -9.06 -15.11
N LYS A 104 9.51 -9.71 -14.86
CA LYS A 104 8.18 -9.07 -14.95
C LYS A 104 8.06 -7.85 -14.01
N ARG A 105 8.55 -7.97 -12.76
CA ARG A 105 8.58 -6.83 -11.81
C ARG A 105 9.45 -5.67 -12.32
N LEU A 106 10.58 -5.98 -12.96
CA LEU A 106 11.44 -4.95 -13.56
C LEU A 106 10.80 -4.31 -14.81
N HIS A 107 10.07 -5.09 -15.61
CA HIS A 107 9.35 -4.57 -16.78
C HIS A 107 8.23 -3.59 -16.40
N ILE A 108 7.58 -3.80 -15.24
CA ILE A 108 6.65 -2.80 -14.67
C ILE A 108 7.38 -1.48 -14.43
N LEU A 109 8.57 -1.51 -13.79
CA LEU A 109 9.35 -0.30 -13.52
C LEU A 109 9.83 0.38 -14.81
N TYR A 110 10.17 -0.38 -15.85
CA TYR A 110 10.50 0.19 -17.16
C TYR A 110 9.32 0.89 -17.82
N LEU A 111 8.12 0.30 -17.77
CA LEU A 111 6.91 0.94 -18.26
C LEU A 111 6.63 2.25 -17.50
N LEU A 112 6.78 2.26 -16.18
CA LEU A 112 6.61 3.46 -15.35
C LEU A 112 7.64 4.54 -15.66
N ASN A 113 8.91 4.16 -15.85
CA ASN A 113 9.97 5.08 -16.27
C ASN A 113 9.63 5.75 -17.60
N ASP A 114 9.19 4.97 -18.59
CA ASP A 114 8.79 5.47 -19.90
C ASP A 114 7.61 6.44 -19.83
N LEU A 115 6.65 6.19 -18.94
CA LEU A 115 5.52 7.08 -18.68
C LEU A 115 5.96 8.40 -18.03
N LEU A 116 6.84 8.34 -17.03
CA LEU A 116 7.38 9.53 -16.37
C LEU A 116 8.17 10.40 -17.35
N HIS A 117 9.05 9.79 -18.14
CA HIS A 117 9.83 10.49 -19.16
C HIS A 117 8.92 11.12 -20.24
N HIS A 118 7.92 10.37 -20.72
CA HIS A 118 7.00 10.91 -21.72
C HIS A 118 6.17 12.06 -21.17
N THR A 119 5.57 11.90 -19.99
CA THR A 119 4.73 12.95 -19.38
C THR A 119 5.53 14.20 -19.04
N LYS A 120 6.83 14.08 -18.72
CA LYS A 120 7.70 15.22 -18.44
C LYS A 120 8.14 15.98 -19.69
N TYR A 121 8.60 15.27 -20.71
CA TYR A 121 9.31 15.90 -21.84
C TYR A 121 8.50 15.95 -23.14
N HIS A 122 7.43 15.16 -23.27
CA HIS A 122 6.68 14.98 -24.52
C HIS A 122 5.20 15.36 -24.40
N SER A 123 4.63 15.40 -23.20
CA SER A 123 3.31 15.99 -22.98
C SER A 123 3.46 17.52 -23.05
N GLY A 124 2.80 18.17 -23.99
CA GLY A 124 2.90 19.63 -24.21
C GLY A 124 2.47 20.51 -23.02
N HIS A 125 2.05 19.91 -21.89
CA HIS A 125 1.64 20.55 -20.65
C HIS A 125 2.20 19.78 -19.44
N THR A 126 2.44 20.47 -18.32
CA THR A 126 3.03 19.89 -17.10
C THR A 126 2.04 19.15 -16.20
N SER A 127 0.73 19.31 -16.44
CA SER A 127 -0.33 18.72 -15.61
C SER A 127 -0.31 17.18 -15.58
N PRO A 128 -0.19 16.45 -16.71
CA PRO A 128 -0.13 14.98 -16.69
C PRO A 128 1.04 14.43 -15.89
N PHE A 129 2.19 15.12 -15.92
CA PHE A 129 3.36 14.75 -15.14
C PHE A 129 3.12 14.89 -13.63
N ALA A 130 2.53 16.00 -13.19
CA ALA A 130 2.19 16.21 -11.77
C ALA A 130 1.13 15.19 -11.28
N THR A 131 0.10 14.93 -12.11
CA THR A 131 -0.93 13.93 -11.83
C THR A 131 -0.34 12.53 -11.70
N LEU A 132 0.53 12.15 -12.65
CA LEU A 132 1.18 10.84 -12.67
C LEU A 132 2.10 10.67 -11.45
N THR A 133 3.02 11.61 -11.23
CA THR A 133 4.00 11.52 -10.14
C THR A 133 3.33 11.48 -8.78
N GLY A 134 2.39 12.39 -8.51
CA GLY A 134 1.68 12.47 -7.22
C GLY A 134 0.80 11.27 -6.94
N SER A 135 0.05 10.78 -7.93
CA SER A 135 -0.88 9.66 -7.74
C SER A 135 -0.17 8.31 -7.70
N LEU A 136 1.00 8.18 -8.34
CA LEU A 136 1.80 6.94 -8.36
C LEU A 136 2.68 6.80 -7.11
N GLN A 137 3.09 7.92 -6.50
CA GLN A 137 4.00 7.97 -5.34
C GLN A 137 3.68 6.99 -4.19
N PRO A 138 2.40 6.74 -3.81
CA PRO A 138 2.09 5.81 -2.74
C PRO A 138 2.49 4.35 -3.04
N TYR A 139 2.56 3.96 -4.31
CA TYR A 139 2.74 2.57 -4.74
C TYR A 139 4.19 2.21 -5.07
N LEU A 140 5.04 3.21 -5.34
CA LEU A 140 6.41 2.96 -5.79
C LEU A 140 7.26 2.26 -4.74
N VAL A 141 7.10 2.59 -3.45
CA VAL A 141 7.85 1.93 -2.37
C VAL A 141 7.62 0.42 -2.42
N ASP A 142 6.35 0.00 -2.52
CA ASP A 142 5.99 -1.42 -2.60
C ASP A 142 6.50 -2.06 -3.88
N LEU A 143 6.39 -1.37 -5.03
CA LEU A 143 6.88 -1.89 -6.31
C LEU A 143 8.40 -2.11 -6.30
N PHE A 144 9.17 -1.18 -5.74
CA PHE A 144 10.62 -1.33 -5.58
C PHE A 144 10.96 -2.41 -4.54
N ALA A 145 10.24 -2.49 -3.43
CA ALA A 145 10.42 -3.56 -2.44
C ALA A 145 10.16 -4.95 -3.05
N LEU A 146 9.07 -5.10 -3.81
CA LEU A 146 8.74 -6.32 -4.53
C LEU A 146 9.80 -6.64 -5.59
N ALA A 147 10.31 -5.64 -6.31
CA ALA A 147 11.39 -5.84 -7.26
C ALA A 147 12.73 -6.19 -6.58
N ALA A 148 12.94 -5.78 -5.33
CA ALA A 148 14.13 -6.07 -4.52
C ALA A 148 14.01 -7.32 -3.65
N ALA A 149 12.90 -8.06 -3.70
CA ALA A 149 12.62 -9.27 -2.91
C ALA A 149 13.57 -10.46 -3.18
N PHE A 150 14.50 -10.31 -4.12
CA PHE A 150 15.38 -11.38 -4.60
C PHE A 150 16.74 -11.28 -3.93
N ASP A 151 17.43 -12.41 -3.81
CA ASP A 151 18.79 -12.42 -3.26
C ASP A 151 19.73 -11.53 -4.10
N ARG A 152 20.36 -10.55 -3.43
CA ARG A 152 21.22 -9.55 -4.07
C ARG A 152 22.52 -10.14 -4.60
N GLN A 153 23.11 -11.09 -3.89
CA GLN A 153 24.37 -11.73 -4.29
C GLN A 153 24.18 -12.61 -5.52
N ARG A 154 23.04 -13.30 -5.63
CA ARG A 154 22.70 -14.14 -6.78
C ARG A 154 22.21 -13.33 -7.99
N ASN A 155 21.82 -12.06 -7.82
CA ASN A 155 21.21 -11.25 -8.87
C ASN A 155 21.83 -9.85 -9.04
N PRO A 156 23.16 -9.70 -9.15
CA PRO A 156 23.82 -8.39 -9.16
C PRO A 156 23.35 -7.49 -10.33
N ASN A 157 23.16 -8.07 -11.52
CA ASN A 157 22.67 -7.32 -12.70
C ASN A 157 21.25 -6.77 -12.53
N HIS A 158 20.40 -7.44 -11.74
CA HIS A 158 19.04 -6.99 -11.47
C HIS A 158 19.06 -5.77 -10.55
N PHE A 159 19.83 -5.85 -9.46
CA PHE A 159 20.01 -4.73 -8.54
C PHE A 159 20.73 -3.54 -9.18
N ARG A 160 21.68 -3.80 -10.09
CA ARG A 160 22.32 -2.74 -10.88
C ARG A 160 21.28 -1.97 -11.71
N ARG A 161 20.36 -2.68 -12.39
CA ARG A 161 19.28 -2.05 -13.17
C ARG A 161 18.31 -1.25 -12.30
N LEU A 162 18.02 -1.70 -11.08
CA LEU A 162 17.21 -0.93 -10.13
C LEU A 162 17.92 0.35 -9.68
N ALA A 163 19.22 0.28 -9.41
CA ALA A 163 20.02 1.44 -9.05
C ALA A 163 20.12 2.43 -10.22
N GLU A 164 20.43 1.95 -11.43
CA GLU A 164 20.47 2.76 -12.66
C GLU A 164 19.14 3.49 -12.90
N LEU A 165 18.00 2.82 -12.64
CA LEU A 165 16.68 3.44 -12.79
C LEU A 165 16.46 4.56 -11.77
N LEU A 166 16.88 4.38 -10.52
CA LEU A 166 16.81 5.43 -9.49
C LEU A 166 17.77 6.58 -9.77
N ASP A 167 18.94 6.30 -10.35
CA ASP A 167 19.90 7.32 -10.80
C ASP A 167 19.30 8.18 -11.92
N ILE A 168 18.63 7.56 -12.90
CA ILE A 168 17.89 8.28 -13.95
C ILE A 168 16.80 9.16 -13.33
N TRP A 169 16.01 8.63 -12.38
CA TRP A 169 14.91 9.37 -11.76
C TRP A 169 15.39 10.55 -10.93
N GLU A 170 16.55 10.43 -10.30
CA GLU A 170 17.21 11.53 -9.58
C GLU A 170 17.78 12.58 -10.53
N TYR A 171 18.51 12.14 -11.57
CA TYR A 171 19.12 13.01 -12.56
C TYR A 171 18.08 13.81 -13.34
N ASP A 172 17.05 13.13 -13.85
CA ASP A 172 15.95 13.76 -14.55
C ASP A 172 15.05 14.54 -13.59
N GLY A 173 15.16 14.35 -12.27
CA GLY A 173 14.33 15.04 -11.28
C GLY A 173 12.85 14.66 -11.41
N TYR A 174 12.54 13.36 -11.47
CA TYR A 174 11.17 12.87 -11.42
C TYR A 174 10.55 12.97 -10.03
N TYR A 175 11.38 12.78 -9.00
CA TYR A 175 11.01 12.91 -7.59
C TYR A 175 12.09 13.67 -6.82
N SER A 176 11.77 14.12 -5.61
CA SER A 176 12.75 14.76 -4.73
C SER A 176 13.85 13.77 -4.31
N LYS A 177 15.05 14.31 -4.04
CA LYS A 177 16.19 13.51 -3.57
C LYS A 177 15.86 12.69 -2.32
N ASP A 178 15.13 13.27 -1.37
CA ASP A 178 14.71 12.59 -0.15
C ASP A 178 13.82 11.37 -0.45
N TYR A 179 12.92 11.49 -1.43
CA TYR A 179 12.06 10.39 -1.82
C TYR A 179 12.83 9.30 -2.59
N ILE A 180 13.76 9.69 -3.48
CA ILE A 180 14.66 8.72 -4.14
C ILE A 180 15.52 7.98 -3.12
N ASN A 181 16.06 8.67 -2.12
CA ASN A 181 16.84 8.05 -1.04
C ASN A 181 16.00 7.02 -0.27
N LYS A 182 14.73 7.33 0.03
CA LYS A 182 13.79 6.35 0.61
C LYS A 182 13.62 5.10 -0.29
N LEU A 183 13.53 5.27 -1.61
CA LEU A 183 13.45 4.12 -2.53
C LEU A 183 14.76 3.32 -2.55
N ARG A 184 15.93 3.98 -2.52
CA ARG A 184 17.24 3.32 -2.45
C ARG A 184 17.38 2.50 -1.15
N GLU A 185 16.96 3.05 -0.02
CA GLU A 185 16.93 2.35 1.27
C GLU A 185 16.04 1.11 1.22
N THR A 186 14.88 1.21 0.57
CA THR A 186 13.94 0.08 0.37
C THR A 186 14.57 -1.03 -0.47
N VAL A 187 15.34 -0.68 -1.50
CA VAL A 187 16.07 -1.65 -2.33
C VAL A 187 17.26 -2.27 -1.59
N ALA A 188 17.89 -1.51 -0.68
CA ALA A 188 19.04 -1.98 0.11
C ALA A 188 18.62 -2.93 1.23
N ASN A 189 17.44 -2.73 1.83
CA ASN A 189 16.96 -3.45 3.00
C ASN A 189 15.74 -4.33 2.65
N PRO A 190 15.93 -5.60 2.25
CA PRO A 190 14.83 -6.51 1.94
C PRO A 190 14.00 -6.91 3.18
N GLU A 191 14.47 -6.62 4.41
CA GLU A 191 13.75 -6.87 5.67
C GLU A 191 12.46 -6.04 5.83
N PHE A 192 12.24 -5.02 4.99
CA PHE A 192 10.97 -4.26 4.98
C PHE A 192 9.77 -5.07 4.47
N GLN A 193 9.97 -6.28 3.91
CA GLN A 193 8.86 -7.12 3.43
C GLN A 193 8.06 -7.78 4.58
N ASP A 194 8.70 -8.12 5.70
CA ASP A 194 8.01 -8.77 6.83
C ASP A 194 7.17 -7.78 7.66
N ALA A 195 7.41 -6.47 7.52
CA ALA A 195 6.68 -5.44 8.24
C ALA A 195 5.49 -4.84 7.46
N GLN A 196 5.33 -5.15 6.16
CA GLN A 196 4.29 -4.56 5.29
C GLN A 196 3.31 -5.60 4.71
N GLY A 197 3.54 -6.90 4.95
CA GLY A 197 2.71 -7.99 4.44
C GLY A 197 1.32 -8.15 5.07
N LEU A 198 0.95 -7.32 6.06
CA LEU A 198 -0.37 -7.35 6.70
C LEU A 198 -1.21 -6.07 6.55
N GLU A 199 -0.71 -5.05 5.86
CA GLU A 199 -1.41 -3.75 5.77
C GLU A 199 -1.68 -3.36 4.33
N SER A 200 -2.70 -3.99 3.73
CA SER A 200 -3.39 -3.44 2.58
C SER A 200 -4.89 -3.65 2.72
N THR A 201 -5.47 -2.91 3.68
CA THR A 201 -6.78 -2.28 3.52
C THR A 201 -6.73 -0.95 4.32
N GLY A 202 -6.84 0.19 3.64
CA GLY A 202 -7.07 1.51 4.26
C GLY A 202 -5.82 2.39 4.47
N GLN A 203 -5.88 3.62 3.99
CA GLN A 203 -4.83 4.66 3.97
C GLN A 203 -4.52 5.27 5.36
N GLY A 204 -3.28 5.72 5.56
CA GLY A 204 -3.03 7.01 6.24
C GLY A 204 -1.93 7.09 7.31
N MET A 205 -0.71 7.38 6.85
CA MET A 205 0.40 8.09 7.55
C MET A 205 1.23 7.36 8.62
N ARG A 206 2.55 7.46 8.38
CA ARG A 206 3.70 6.72 8.89
C ARG A 206 4.45 7.52 9.96
N ALA A 207 4.99 6.83 10.98
CA ALA A 207 6.30 7.04 11.64
C ALA A 207 6.35 6.15 12.90
N GLN A 208 7.40 5.44 13.29
CA GLN A 208 8.79 5.29 12.84
C GLN A 208 9.31 3.94 13.39
N ALA A 209 10.35 3.42 12.75
CA ALA A 209 11.03 2.19 13.10
C ALA A 209 11.81 2.29 14.43
N GLY A 210 12.03 1.13 15.05
CA GLY A 210 13.32 0.84 15.70
C GLY A 210 13.28 0.45 17.18
N LYS A 211 13.36 -0.86 17.40
CA LYS A 211 14.05 -1.63 18.45
C LYS A 211 13.14 -2.75 18.94
N LYS A 212 13.72 -3.92 19.19
CA LYS A 212 13.06 -4.97 19.96
C LYS A 212 12.82 -4.41 21.35
N ILE A 213 11.65 -3.81 21.54
CA ILE A 213 11.21 -3.22 22.79
C ILE A 213 10.43 -4.32 23.50
N HIS A 214 10.88 -4.67 24.70
CA HIS A 214 10.14 -5.58 25.56
C HIS A 214 8.68 -5.09 25.67
N PRO A 215 7.67 -5.98 25.70
CA PRO A 215 6.24 -5.62 25.59
C PRO A 215 5.70 -4.68 26.69
N LYS A 216 6.54 -4.19 27.61
CA LYS A 216 6.22 -3.19 28.62
C LYS A 216 6.48 -1.73 28.20
N ASP A 217 7.24 -1.47 27.13
CA ASP A 217 7.77 -0.13 26.82
C ASP A 217 7.33 0.47 25.47
N VAL A 218 6.30 -0.08 24.80
CA VAL A 218 5.75 0.54 23.58
C VAL A 218 4.82 1.71 23.96
N PRO A 219 5.01 2.93 23.42
CA PRO A 219 4.09 4.05 23.63
C PRO A 219 2.68 3.66 23.16
N TYR A 220 1.66 3.90 23.98
CA TYR A 220 0.27 3.69 23.57
C TYR A 220 -0.06 4.71 22.48
N ILE A 221 -0.32 4.26 21.25
CA ILE A 221 -0.65 5.13 20.12
C ILE A 221 -2.18 5.17 19.96
N MET A 222 -2.75 6.38 19.96
CA MET A 222 -4.17 6.60 19.68
C MET A 222 -4.43 6.60 18.17
N PRO A 223 -5.41 5.82 17.68
CA PRO A 223 -5.85 5.91 16.29
C PRO A 223 -6.58 7.24 16.05
N ALA A 224 -6.54 7.75 14.81
CA ALA A 224 -7.20 9.01 14.45
C ALA A 224 -8.73 8.97 14.61
N THR A 225 -9.35 7.79 14.49
CA THR A 225 -10.80 7.60 14.60
C THR A 225 -11.16 6.37 15.39
N HIS A 226 -12.29 6.41 16.10
CA HIS A 226 -12.91 5.26 16.75
C HIS A 226 -14.15 4.81 15.97
N GLY A 227 -14.01 3.73 15.21
CA GLY A 227 -15.04 3.27 14.26
C GLY A 227 -14.86 3.85 12.85
N ASP A 228 -15.67 3.35 11.92
CA ASP A 228 -15.66 3.75 10.51
C ASP A 228 -16.49 5.02 10.30
N PRO A 229 -15.93 6.12 9.75
CA PRO A 229 -16.67 7.34 9.46
C PRO A 229 -17.84 7.18 8.48
N MET A 230 -17.83 6.13 7.64
CA MET A 230 -18.87 5.87 6.64
C MET A 230 -19.97 4.92 7.14
N ALA A 231 -19.76 4.29 8.30
CA ALA A 231 -20.70 3.35 8.88
C ALA A 231 -21.90 4.06 9.53
N SER A 232 -23.05 3.40 9.51
CA SER A 232 -24.25 3.91 10.19
C SER A 232 -24.14 3.75 11.70
N TYR A 233 -24.96 4.48 12.48
CA TYR A 233 -24.81 4.56 13.94
C TYR A 233 -24.84 3.19 14.66
N HIS A 234 -25.52 2.20 14.09
CA HIS A 234 -25.68 0.85 14.65
C HIS A 234 -24.47 -0.07 14.38
N GLU A 235 -23.60 0.32 13.47
CA GLU A 235 -22.33 -0.37 13.17
C GLU A 235 -21.14 0.27 13.89
N LEU A 236 -21.34 1.42 14.55
CA LEU A 236 -20.31 2.09 15.33
C LEU A 236 -20.11 1.42 16.71
N PRO A 237 -18.88 1.40 17.23
CA PRO A 237 -18.62 0.95 18.59
C PRO A 237 -19.45 1.72 19.62
N ALA A 238 -19.92 1.03 20.66
CA ALA A 238 -20.77 1.63 21.70
C ALA A 238 -20.15 2.87 22.37
N GLY A 239 -18.82 2.97 22.42
CA GLY A 239 -18.11 4.15 22.93
C GLY A 239 -18.48 5.45 22.20
N ASN A 240 -18.90 5.38 20.93
CA ASN A 240 -19.29 6.54 20.14
C ASN A 240 -20.60 7.18 20.59
N LEU A 241 -21.40 6.47 21.40
CA LEU A 241 -22.61 7.02 22.01
C LEU A 241 -22.29 7.91 23.21
N LEU A 242 -21.12 7.78 23.82
CA LEU A 242 -20.77 8.41 25.10
C LEU A 242 -20.92 9.94 25.10
N PRO A 243 -20.50 10.70 24.07
CA PRO A 243 -20.70 12.16 24.05
C PRO A 243 -22.16 12.59 23.98
N HIS A 244 -23.05 11.68 23.57
CA HIS A 244 -24.48 11.94 23.47
C HIS A 244 -25.26 11.52 24.72
N ILE A 245 -24.60 10.88 25.69
CA ILE A 245 -25.20 10.51 26.97
C ILE A 245 -25.14 11.72 27.89
N ILE A 246 -26.30 12.35 28.10
CA ILE A 246 -26.46 13.43 29.08
C ILE A 246 -26.93 12.81 30.40
N PRO A 247 -26.17 12.93 31.50
CA PRO A 247 -26.57 12.39 32.79
C PRO A 247 -27.96 12.90 33.21
N ASN A 248 -28.82 12.00 33.67
CA ASN A 248 -30.18 12.28 34.17
C ASN A 248 -31.14 12.92 33.15
N SER A 249 -30.83 12.86 31.86
CA SER A 249 -31.74 13.30 30.80
C SER A 249 -32.58 12.12 30.29
N SER A 250 -33.89 12.34 30.13
CA SER A 250 -34.80 11.39 29.45
C SER A 250 -34.85 11.61 27.94
N ILE A 251 -34.04 12.52 27.40
CA ILE A 251 -34.03 12.84 25.96
C ILE A 251 -33.41 11.66 25.19
N PRO A 252 -34.12 11.10 24.20
CA PRO A 252 -33.57 10.05 23.35
C PRO A 252 -32.33 10.52 22.60
N ILE A 253 -31.33 9.63 22.49
CA ILE A 253 -30.11 9.90 21.72
C ILE A 253 -30.49 10.06 20.24
N LYS A 254 -30.08 11.18 19.63
CA LYS A 254 -30.29 11.46 18.21
C LYS A 254 -29.32 10.60 17.38
N THR A 255 -29.80 9.48 16.87
CA THR A 255 -29.01 8.51 16.09
C THR A 255 -28.30 9.12 14.88
N GLN A 256 -28.92 10.10 14.20
CA GLN A 256 -28.33 10.82 13.06
C GLN A 256 -27.12 11.69 13.44
N SER A 257 -26.98 12.03 14.72
CA SER A 257 -25.86 12.83 15.22
C SER A 257 -24.68 11.99 15.70
N VAL A 258 -24.87 10.67 15.83
CA VAL A 258 -23.82 9.73 16.25
C VAL A 258 -22.88 9.49 15.07
N LYS A 259 -21.60 9.81 15.25
CA LYS A 259 -20.54 9.64 14.25
C LYS A 259 -19.31 9.00 14.88
N ALA A 260 -18.38 8.52 14.04
CA ALA A 260 -17.08 8.06 14.49
C ALA A 260 -16.37 9.14 15.33
N LEU A 261 -15.90 8.78 16.53
CA LEU A 261 -15.15 9.72 17.37
C LEU A 261 -13.82 10.04 16.69
N GLN A 262 -13.46 11.32 16.68
CA GLN A 262 -12.17 11.77 16.19
C GLN A 262 -11.23 11.99 17.35
N PHE A 263 -10.05 11.39 17.28
CA PHE A 263 -8.97 11.58 18.23
C PHE A 263 -7.78 12.25 17.56
N VAL A 264 -6.94 12.89 18.36
CA VAL A 264 -5.64 13.34 17.89
C VAL A 264 -4.75 12.11 17.73
N ALA A 265 -4.41 11.79 16.48
CA ALA A 265 -3.54 10.67 16.17
C ALA A 265 -2.13 10.93 16.75
N GLY A 266 -1.60 9.99 17.52
CA GLY A 266 -0.28 10.13 18.15
C GLY A 266 -0.16 9.42 19.51
N PRO A 267 0.92 9.69 20.25
CA PRO A 267 1.10 9.15 21.60
C PRO A 267 -0.07 9.55 22.51
N ALA A 268 -0.66 8.57 23.19
CA ALA A 268 -1.70 8.79 24.17
C ALA A 268 -1.15 9.60 25.34
N ASP A 269 -1.95 10.51 25.87
CA ASP A 269 -1.60 11.27 27.07
C ASP A 269 -1.37 10.32 28.27
N GLU A 270 -0.37 10.63 29.09
CA GLU A 270 0.01 9.79 30.24
C GLU A 270 -1.15 9.63 31.24
N SER A 271 -1.99 10.65 31.38
CA SER A 271 -3.19 10.61 32.22
C SER A 271 -4.19 9.55 31.74
N LEU A 272 -4.34 9.42 30.41
CA LEU A 272 -5.24 8.49 29.75
C LEU A 272 -4.70 7.06 29.82
N ILE A 273 -3.39 6.88 29.63
CA ILE A 273 -2.71 5.59 29.81
C ILE A 273 -2.87 5.11 31.26
N ARG A 274 -2.70 6.00 32.24
CA ARG A 274 -2.88 5.69 33.66
C ARG A 274 -4.32 5.29 33.96
N ALA A 275 -5.29 6.04 33.45
CA ALA A 275 -6.71 5.72 33.59
C ALA A 275 -7.06 4.36 32.97
N GLY A 276 -6.55 4.06 31.77
CA GLY A 276 -6.74 2.78 31.10
C GLY A 276 -6.15 1.61 31.88
N LYS A 277 -4.92 1.75 32.41
CA LYS A 277 -4.29 0.74 33.26
C LYS A 277 -5.07 0.51 34.56
N VAL A 278 -5.53 1.57 35.22
CA VAL A 278 -6.35 1.48 36.44
C VAL A 278 -7.69 0.80 36.14
N LEU A 279 -8.33 1.13 35.02
CA LEU A 279 -9.58 0.49 34.59
C LEU A 279 -9.37 -1.00 34.31
N ALA A 280 -8.35 -1.36 33.54
CA ALA A 280 -8.01 -2.75 33.24
C ALA A 280 -7.69 -3.55 34.52
N GLN A 281 -6.95 -2.96 35.46
CA GLN A 281 -6.63 -3.58 36.75
C GLN A 281 -7.89 -3.76 37.61
N ARG A 282 -8.78 -2.77 37.65
CA ARG A 282 -10.08 -2.85 38.36
C ARG A 282 -11.03 -3.86 37.74
N CYS A 283 -11.08 -3.95 36.41
CA CYS A 283 -11.84 -4.98 35.71
C CYS A 283 -11.25 -6.37 36.02
N GLY A 284 -9.93 -6.53 35.94
CA GLY A 284 -9.25 -7.79 36.28
C GLY A 284 -9.54 -8.25 37.72
N THR A 285 -9.46 -7.35 38.70
CA THR A 285 -9.77 -7.67 40.11
C THR A 285 -11.25 -7.93 40.37
N LYS A 286 -12.18 -7.28 39.64
CA LYS A 286 -13.63 -7.56 39.76
C LYS A 286 -14.07 -8.84 39.06
N PHE A 287 -13.43 -9.22 37.96
CA PHE A 287 -13.84 -10.36 37.13
C PHE A 287 -13.04 -11.64 37.39
N MET A 288 -11.80 -11.56 37.91
CA MET A 288 -10.95 -12.74 38.18
C MET A 288 -10.69 -13.00 39.68
N GLY A 289 -11.23 -12.19 40.60
CA GLY A 289 -11.00 -12.33 42.04
C GLY A 289 -9.55 -11.99 42.44
N PRO A 290 -9.26 -11.82 43.75
CA PRO A 290 -7.88 -11.61 44.19
C PRO A 290 -7.08 -12.90 43.98
N SER A 291 -6.15 -12.89 43.03
CA SER A 291 -5.12 -13.91 42.95
C SER A 291 -4.18 -13.70 44.14
N ASN A 292 -4.35 -14.49 45.21
CA ASN A 292 -3.29 -14.74 46.18
C ASN A 292 -2.09 -15.26 45.38
N VAL A 293 -1.02 -14.48 45.33
CA VAL A 293 0.30 -15.00 45.01
C VAL A 293 1.04 -14.94 46.32
N ASP A 294 1.10 -16.10 46.97
CA ASP A 294 2.00 -16.38 48.08
C ASP A 294 3.41 -15.99 47.67
N VAL A 295 4.03 -15.14 48.48
CA VAL A 295 5.45 -14.85 48.41
C VAL A 295 6.15 -15.99 49.16
N ASP A 296 6.54 -17.03 48.42
CA ASP A 296 7.58 -17.95 48.89
C ASP A 296 8.93 -17.26 48.72
N GLU A 297 9.35 -16.63 49.81
CA GLU A 297 10.67 -16.05 50.04
C GLU A 297 11.63 -17.18 50.42
N HIS A 298 12.51 -17.58 49.50
CA HIS A 298 13.72 -18.34 49.84
C HIS A 298 14.95 -17.68 49.20
N SER A 299 15.84 -17.23 50.10
CA SER A 299 17.21 -16.71 49.94
C SER A 299 17.36 -15.19 49.96
#